data_AF-A0AAW2J5I2-F1
#
_entry.id   AF-A0AAW2J5I2-F1
#
_cell.length_a   1.000
_cell.length_b   1.000
_cell.length_c   1.000
_cell.angle_alpha   90.00
_cell.angle_beta   90.00
_cell.angle_gamma   90.00
#
_symmetry.space_group_name_H-M   'P 1'
#
loop_
_entity.id
_entity.type
_entity.pdbx_description
1 polymer ?
#
loop_
_entity_poly.entity_id
_entity_poly.type
_entity_poly.pdbx_seq_one_letter_code
_entity_poly.pdbx_strand_id
1 'polypeptide(L)' 'MHNFWLALQNVGIHDLGFSGNTFTWCNNQDSSTTVRERLDRACGNPRWMQLLPEALIQHLDSAFSDQAPILISTITPL' A
#
# COMPACT_ATOMS: atom_id res chain seq x y z
N MET A 1 2.35 8.17 11.87
CA MET A 1 2.00 8.32 10.43
C MET A 1 2.22 9.74 9.88
N HIS A 2 1.83 10.83 10.54
CA HIS A 2 1.98 12.20 9.97
C HIS A 2 3.41 12.55 9.52
N ASN A 3 4.43 12.30 10.35
CA ASN A 3 5.82 12.60 9.99
C ASN A 3 6.33 11.77 8.80
N PHE A 4 5.84 10.53 8.66
CA PHE A 4 6.16 9.69 7.51
C PHE A 4 5.60 10.29 6.22
N TRP A 5 4.34 10.76 6.25
CA TRP A 5 3.73 11.44 5.11
C TRP A 5 4.47 12.70 4.69
N LEU A 6 4.86 13.53 5.66
CA LEU A 6 5.67 14.72 5.39
C LEU A 6 7.02 14.35 4.78
N ALA A 7 7.67 13.30 5.28
CA ALA A 7 8.95 12.84 4.73
C ALA A 7 8.83 12.43 3.26
N LEU A 8 7.77 11.67 2.90
CA LEU A 8 7.51 11.30 1.50
C LEU A 8 7.24 12.52 0.62
N GLN A 9 6.38 13.44 1.09
CA GLN A 9 6.05 14.67 0.35
C GLN A 9 7.28 15.55 0.12
N ASN A 10 8.16 15.69 1.12
CA ASN A 10 9.38 16.49 1.03
C ASN A 10 10.34 16.02 -0.08
N VAL A 11 10.26 14.74 -0.46
CA VAL A 11 11.09 14.15 -1.53
C VAL A 11 10.29 13.85 -2.81
N GLY A 12 9.05 14.33 -2.90
CA GLY A 12 8.20 14.14 -4.08
C GLY A 12 7.77 12.68 -4.30
N ILE A 13 7.63 11.91 -3.22
CA ILE A 13 7.06 10.56 -3.24
C ILE A 13 5.61 10.64 -2.75
N HIS A 14 4.72 9.94 -3.45
CA HIS A 14 3.28 9.96 -3.20
C HIS A 14 2.77 8.53 -3.01
N ASP A 15 1.81 8.34 -2.10
CA ASP A 15 1.04 7.08 -2.02
C ASP A 15 0.19 6.95 -3.27
N LEU A 16 0.28 5.78 -3.92
CA LEU A 16 -0.32 5.54 -5.23
C LEU A 16 -1.81 5.18 -5.14
N GLY A 17 -2.38 5.16 -3.94
CA GLY A 17 -3.70 4.59 -3.70
C GLY A 17 -3.67 3.06 -3.75
N PHE A 18 -4.83 2.45 -3.52
CA PHE A 18 -5.00 1.00 -3.53
C PHE A 18 -6.48 0.63 -3.63
N SER A 19 -6.75 -0.63 -3.96
CA SER A 19 -8.04 -1.30 -3.84
C SER A 19 -7.94 -2.52 -2.92
N GLY A 20 -9.08 -3.06 -2.47
CA GLY A 20 -9.13 -4.20 -1.55
C GLY A 20 -9.18 -3.77 -0.08
N ASN A 21 -8.64 -4.62 0.80
CA ASN A 21 -8.67 -4.38 2.25
C ASN A 21 -7.87 -3.13 2.63
N THR A 22 -8.39 -2.30 3.55
CA THR A 22 -7.69 -1.09 4.00
C THR A 22 -6.43 -1.41 4.80
N PHE A 23 -6.43 -2.56 5.48
CA PHE A 23 -5.36 -2.95 6.39
C PHE A 23 -4.38 -3.88 5.69
N THR A 24 -3.09 -3.65 5.94
CA THR A 24 -1.99 -4.52 5.47
C THR A 24 -1.39 -5.32 6.61
N TRP A 25 -1.79 -5.04 7.85
CA TRP A 25 -1.33 -5.78 9.01
C TRP A 25 -2.46 -6.01 10.04
N CYS A 26 -2.37 -7.13 10.77
CA CYS A 26 -3.25 -7.49 11.88
C CYS A 26 -2.44 -8.11 13.01
N ASN A 27 -2.66 -7.70 14.27
CA ASN A 27 -1.98 -8.33 15.41
C ASN A 27 -2.45 -9.77 15.74
N ASN A 28 -3.41 -10.32 14.97
CA ASN A 28 -3.98 -11.66 15.12
C ASN A 28 -4.54 -12.01 16.51
N GLN A 29 -4.95 -10.99 17.27
CA GLN A 29 -5.64 -11.19 18.55
C GLN A 29 -7.14 -11.43 18.34
N ASP A 30 -7.83 -11.88 19.39
CA ASP A 30 -9.28 -12.06 19.41
C ASP A 30 -10.05 -10.76 19.12
N SER A 31 -11.27 -10.89 18.58
CA SER A 31 -12.05 -9.80 17.99
C SER A 31 -12.21 -8.54 18.85
N SER A 32 -12.22 -8.65 20.19
CA SER A 32 -12.33 -7.52 21.11
C SER A 32 -11.02 -6.75 21.30
N THR A 33 -9.90 -7.32 20.88
CA THR A 33 -8.53 -6.80 21.05
C THR A 33 -7.74 -6.76 19.74
N THR A 34 -8.34 -7.19 18.62
CA THR A 34 -7.71 -7.15 17.30
C THR A 34 -7.43 -5.71 16.90
N VAL A 35 -6.16 -5.42 16.62
CA VAL A 35 -5.72 -4.18 16.02
C VAL A 35 -5.31 -4.48 14.58
N ARG A 36 -5.80 -3.64 13.66
CA ARG A 36 -5.44 -3.70 12.25
C ARG A 36 -4.91 -2.35 11.81
N GLU A 37 -3.80 -2.37 11.08
CA GLU A 37 -3.13 -1.16 10.62
C GLU A 37 -2.76 -1.27 9.14
N ARG A 38 -2.54 -0.12 8.49
CA ARG A 38 -1.97 -0.03 7.15
C ARG A 38 -0.53 0.43 7.26
N LEU A 39 0.37 -0.55 7.42
CA LEU A 39 1.82 -0.35 7.57
C LEU A 39 2.51 -0.27 6.21
N ASP A 40 2.23 -1.22 5.33
CA ASP A 40 2.77 -1.24 3.96
C ASP A 40 1.97 -0.36 2.99
N ARG A 41 2.70 0.28 2.05
CA ARG A 41 2.15 1.18 1.04
C ARG A 41 2.98 1.09 -0.24
N ALA A 42 2.31 1.06 -1.38
CA ALA A 42 2.96 1.35 -2.66
C ALA A 42 3.06 2.87 -2.85
N CYS A 43 4.28 3.36 -3.09
CA CYS A 43 4.53 4.77 -3.32
C CYS A 43 5.33 4.98 -4.61
N GLY A 44 5.15 6.12 -5.26
CA GLY A 44 5.83 6.46 -6.49
C GLY A 44 6.11 7.95 -6.61
N ASN A 45 7.13 8.30 -7.40
CA ASN A 45 7.42 9.68 -7.75
C ASN A 45 6.69 10.08 -9.05
N PRO A 46 6.68 11.37 -9.44
CA PRO A 46 6.02 11.82 -10.66
C PRO A 46 6.46 11.08 -11.92
N ARG A 47 7.75 10.75 -12.04
CA ARG A 47 8.26 10.00 -13.20
C ARG A 47 7.68 8.59 -13.28
N TRP A 48 7.57 7.90 -12.16
CA TRP A 48 6.95 6.58 -12.10
C TRP A 48 5.47 6.63 -12.48
N MET A 49 4.73 7.62 -11.94
CA MET A 49 3.31 7.81 -12.26
C MET A 49 3.08 8.15 -13.74
N GLN A 50 4.02 8.88 -14.37
CA GLN A 50 3.98 9.17 -15.80
C GLN A 50 4.29 7.95 -16.67
N LEU A 51 5.22 7.10 -16.24
CA LEU A 51 5.59 5.89 -16.98
C LEU A 51 4.52 4.80 -16.87
N LEU A 52 3.80 4.75 -15.74
CA LEU A 52 2.86 3.70 -15.40
C LEU A 52 1.51 4.31 -14.96
N PRO A 53 0.85 5.11 -15.81
CA PRO A 53 -0.36 5.85 -15.42
C PRO A 53 -1.56 4.93 -15.13
N GLU A 54 -1.54 3.71 -15.67
CA GLU A 54 -2.58 2.69 -15.49
C GLU A 54 -2.21 1.65 -14.43
N ALA A 55 -1.17 1.90 -13.63
CA ALA A 55 -0.79 0.96 -12.58
C ALA A 55 -1.93 0.78 -11.56
N LEU A 56 -2.23 -0.48 -11.25
CA LEU A 56 -3.23 -0.85 -10.26
C LEU A 56 -2.55 -1.44 -9.04
N ILE A 57 -2.90 -0.92 -7.87
CA ILE A 57 -2.39 -1.37 -6.59
C ILE A 57 -3.54 -2.05 -5.86
N GLN A 58 -3.31 -3.29 -5.42
CA GLN A 58 -4.29 -4.08 -4.69
C GLN A 58 -3.68 -4.67 -3.43
N HIS A 59 -4.37 -4.53 -2.30
CA HIS A 59 -4.06 -5.30 -1.10
C HIS A 59 -4.77 -6.65 -1.20
N LEU A 60 -4.00 -7.74 -1.13
CA LEU A 60 -4.52 -9.10 -1.18
C LEU A 60 -4.76 -9.63 0.23
N ASP A 61 -5.79 -10.44 0.41
CA ASP A 61 -6.02 -11.11 1.68
C ASP A 61 -4.92 -12.16 1.94
N SER A 62 -4.55 -12.29 3.21
CA SER A 62 -3.57 -13.27 3.67
C SER A 62 -4.23 -14.18 4.70
N ALA A 63 -4.24 -15.48 4.43
CA ALA A 63 -4.82 -16.47 5.33
C ALA A 63 -3.82 -17.00 6.36
N PHE A 64 -2.52 -16.80 6.12
CA PHE A 64 -1.45 -17.47 6.87
C PHE A 64 -0.39 -16.50 7.41
N SER A 65 -0.53 -15.20 7.18
CA SER A 65 0.37 -14.17 7.69
C SER A 65 -0.44 -13.04 8.31
N ASP A 66 0.15 -12.42 9.33
CA ASP A 66 -0.33 -11.16 9.87
C ASP A 66 -0.19 -9.99 8.88
N GLN A 67 0.66 -10.16 7.85
CA GLN A 67 0.85 -9.22 6.75
C GLN A 67 0.00 -9.58 5.53
N ALA A 68 -0.57 -8.56 4.89
CA ALA A 68 -1.31 -8.63 3.64
C ALA A 68 -0.40 -8.23 2.46
N PRO A 69 -0.20 -9.10 1.45
CA PRO A 69 0.60 -8.76 0.28
C PRO A 69 0.04 -7.56 -0.51
N ILE A 70 0.93 -6.73 -1.04
CA ILE A 70 0.57 -5.67 -2.00
C ILE A 70 0.94 -6.13 -3.40
N LEU A 71 -0.06 -6.23 -4.27
CA LEU A 71 0.12 -6.47 -5.70
C LEU A 71 0.19 -5.14 -6.45
N ILE A 72 1.23 -4.97 -7.27
CA ILE A 72 1.34 -3.86 -8.22
C ILE A 72 1.26 -4.45 -9.62
N SER A 73 0.18 -4.12 -10.35
CA SER A 73 -0.01 -4.51 -11.74
C SER A 73 0.30 -3.32 -12.64
N THR A 74 1.17 -3.53 -13.61
CA THR A 74 1.61 -2.50 -14.55
C THR A 74 1.37 -2.96 -15.97
N ILE A 75 0.77 -2.11 -16.79
CA ILE A 75 0.72 -2.32 -18.24
C ILE A 75 1.94 -1.62 -18.80
N THR A 76 2.96 -2.39 -19.18
CA THR A 76 4.09 -1.84 -19.92
C THR A 76 3.73 -1.90 -21.40
N PRO A 77 3.69 -0.78 -22.12
CA PRO A 77 3.62 -0.84 -23.57
C PRO A 77 4.87 -1.59 -24.07
N LEU A 78 4.67 -2.66 -24.84
CA LEU A 78 5.75 -3.34 -25.55
C LEU A 78 6.48 -2.38 -26.49
#